data_AF-A0A537CDY8-F1
#
_entry.id   AF-A0A537CDY8-F1
#
_cell.length_a   1.000
_cell.length_b   1.000
_cell.length_c   1.000
_cell.angle_alpha   90.00
_cell.angle_beta   90.00
_cell.angle_gamma   90.00
#
_symmetry.space_group_name_H-M   'P 1'
#
loop_
_entity.id
_entity.type
_entity.pdbx_description
1 polymer ?
#
loop_
_entity_poly.entity_id
_entity_poly.type
_entity_poly.pdbx_seq_one_letter_code
_entity_poly.pdbx_strand_id
1 'polypeptide(L)'
;MNCAGLNIAVVEAALGGEAGKSFLSDPGLSDWGFRTGDTGEYEVEVVTVDQLFGTLDREKAAPFICKIDIEGGEAELFRRNYSWLARFPLVIIELHDWLLPGEGNSRNFLKAA
;
A
#
# COMPACT_ATOMS: atom_id res chain seq x y z
N MET A 1 -2.15 -13.15 13.07
CA MET A 1 -1.99 -11.80 13.67
C MET A 1 -2.58 -11.75 15.08
N ASN A 2 -1.97 -11.00 15.99
CA ASN A 2 -2.42 -10.86 17.38
C ASN A 2 -3.46 -9.72 17.54
N CYS A 3 -4.65 -9.93 16.96
CA CYS A 3 -5.72 -8.91 16.91
C CYS A 3 -7.01 -9.35 17.62
N ALA A 4 -6.96 -10.41 18.42
CA ALA A 4 -8.14 -11.01 19.05
C ALA A 4 -8.86 -10.01 19.97
N GLY A 5 -10.18 -9.85 19.77
CA GLY A 5 -11.02 -8.95 20.58
C GLY A 5 -10.88 -7.45 20.27
N LEU A 6 -10.06 -7.07 19.29
CA LEU A 6 -9.90 -5.68 18.86
C LEU A 6 -10.80 -5.37 17.66
N ASN A 7 -11.18 -4.09 17.52
CA ASN A 7 -11.91 -3.60 16.35
C ASN A 7 -10.96 -3.40 15.16
N ILE A 8 -10.52 -4.51 14.56
CA ILE A 8 -9.56 -4.55 13.46
C ILE A 8 -10.16 -5.34 12.30
N ALA A 9 -10.12 -4.76 11.10
CA ALA A 9 -10.38 -5.47 9.86
C ALA A 9 -9.04 -5.76 9.17
N VAL A 10 -8.83 -7.02 8.80
CA VAL A 10 -7.64 -7.47 8.05
C VAL A 10 -8.05 -7.67 6.61
N VAL A 11 -7.28 -7.11 5.67
CA VAL A 11 -7.45 -7.33 4.24
C VAL A 11 -6.16 -7.92 3.70
N GLU A 12 -6.24 -9.15 3.21
CA GLU A 12 -5.13 -9.86 2.56
C GLU A 12 -5.09 -9.49 1.07
N ALA A 13 -4.48 -8.36 0.76
CA ALA A 13 -4.32 -7.85 -0.59
C ALA A 13 -3.12 -6.89 -0.67
N ALA A 14 -2.58 -6.71 -1.87
CA ALA A 14 -1.69 -5.59 -2.15
C ALA A 14 -2.50 -4.29 -2.25
N LEU A 15 -1.84 -3.16 -1.96
CA LEU A 15 -2.43 -1.84 -2.10
C LEU A 15 -1.89 -1.15 -3.36
N GLY A 16 -2.77 -0.62 -4.20
CA GLY A 16 -2.39 0.06 -5.43
C GLY A 16 -3.25 1.28 -5.77
N GLY A 17 -2.80 2.07 -6.74
CA GLY A 17 -3.58 3.20 -7.27
C GLY A 17 -4.79 2.77 -8.11
N GLU A 18 -4.82 1.52 -8.57
CA GLU A 18 -5.93 0.89 -9.28
C GLU A 18 -6.14 -0.54 -8.77
N ALA A 19 -7.40 -1.02 -8.85
CA ALA A 19 -7.73 -2.39 -8.50
C ALA A 19 -7.32 -3.34 -9.63
N GLY A 20 -6.97 -4.57 -9.30
CA GLY A 20 -6.56 -5.56 -10.29
C GLY A 20 -5.73 -6.66 -9.66
N LYS A 21 -4.71 -7.09 -10.39
CA LYS A 21 -3.80 -8.15 -9.96
C LYS A 21 -2.37 -7.68 -10.09
N SER A 22 -1.55 -8.11 -9.15
CA SER A 22 -0.10 -7.98 -9.17
C SER A 22 0.48 -9.34 -8.86
N PHE A 23 1.76 -9.51 -9.12
CA PHE A 23 2.50 -10.69 -8.69
C PHE A 23 3.56 -10.30 -7.68
N LEU A 24 3.85 -11.21 -6.77
CA LEU A 24 4.99 -11.15 -5.86
C LEU A 24 6.09 -12.09 -6.35
N SER A 25 7.33 -11.64 -6.21
CA SER A 25 8.53 -12.45 -6.41
C SER A 25 9.52 -12.18 -5.29
N ASP A 26 10.25 -13.21 -4.86
CA ASP A 26 11.31 -13.10 -3.86
C ASP A 26 12.69 -13.22 -4.52
N PRO A 27 13.50 -12.16 -4.57
CA PRO A 27 14.88 -12.23 -5.06
C PRO A 27 15.86 -12.90 -4.07
N GLY A 28 15.36 -13.53 -3.00
CA GLY A 28 16.14 -14.14 -1.92
C GLY A 28 16.32 -13.24 -0.69
N LEU A 29 15.49 -12.21 -0.56
CA LEU A 29 15.51 -11.23 0.53
C LEU A 29 14.31 -11.39 1.48
N SER A 30 13.31 -12.19 1.10
CA SER A 30 12.14 -12.54 1.91
C SER A 30 11.46 -11.28 2.46
N ASP A 31 11.16 -11.26 3.76
CA ASP A 31 10.35 -10.24 4.44
C ASP A 31 10.81 -8.78 4.24
N TRP A 32 12.01 -8.53 3.69
CA TRP A 32 12.62 -7.20 3.53
C TRP A 32 12.90 -6.86 2.06
N GLY A 33 12.36 -7.65 1.12
CA GLY A 33 12.71 -7.45 -0.27
C GLY A 33 11.88 -8.23 -1.27
N PHE A 34 10.62 -8.52 -0.98
CA PHE A 34 9.68 -8.90 -2.03
C PHE A 34 9.59 -7.82 -3.11
N ARG A 35 9.23 -8.23 -4.32
CA ARG A 35 9.05 -7.35 -5.48
C ARG A 35 7.67 -7.56 -6.07
N THR A 36 6.98 -6.45 -6.36
CA THR A 36 5.72 -6.46 -7.10
C THR A 36 5.96 -6.26 -8.59
N GLY A 37 5.12 -6.85 -9.43
CA GLY A 37 5.18 -6.66 -10.87
C GLY A 37 4.03 -7.35 -11.62
N ASP A 38 4.06 -7.24 -12.95
CA ASP A 38 3.05 -7.84 -13.84
C ASP A 38 3.19 -9.36 -13.98
N THR A 39 4.32 -9.91 -13.54
CA THR A 39 4.62 -11.35 -13.53
C THR A 39 5.37 -11.72 -12.25
N GLY A 40 5.24 -12.97 -11.82
CA GLY A 40 5.93 -13.46 -10.63
C GLY A 40 5.41 -14.83 -10.20
N GLU A 41 5.79 -15.23 -8.99
CA GLU A 41 5.53 -16.57 -8.46
C GLU A 41 4.15 -16.67 -7.81
N TYR A 42 3.72 -15.59 -7.15
CA TYR A 42 2.48 -15.55 -6.40
C TYR A 42 1.60 -14.43 -6.92
N GLU A 43 0.42 -14.77 -7.46
CA GLU A 43 -0.59 -13.78 -7.82
C GLU A 43 -1.24 -13.23 -6.55
N VAL A 44 -1.38 -11.91 -6.47
CA VAL A 44 -2.04 -11.20 -5.38
C VAL A 44 -3.08 -10.23 -5.93
N GLU A 45 -4.23 -10.18 -5.28
CA GLU A 45 -5.24 -9.18 -5.56
C GLU A 45 -4.74 -7.80 -5.13
N VAL A 46 -5.02 -6.79 -5.95
CA VAL A 46 -4.72 -5.38 -5.68
C VAL A 46 -6.03 -4.67 -5.38
N VAL A 47 -6.08 -4.02 -4.22
CA VAL A 47 -7.20 -3.17 -3.81
C VAL A 47 -6.76 -1.71 -3.72
N THR A 48 -7.73 -0.82 -3.84
CA THR A 48 -7.54 0.62 -3.66
C THR A 48 -7.98 1.05 -2.27
N VAL A 49 -7.41 2.14 -1.76
CA VAL A 49 -7.84 2.74 -0.48
C VAL A 49 -9.33 3.14 -0.51
N ASP A 50 -9.85 3.55 -1.67
CA ASP A 50 -11.26 3.88 -1.81
C ASP A 50 -12.17 2.65 -1.68
N GLN A 51 -11.77 1.49 -2.20
CA GLN A 51 -12.50 0.24 -1.95
C GLN A 51 -12.49 -0.13 -0.47
N LEU A 52 -11.36 0.03 0.22
CA LEU A 52 -11.26 -0.19 1.67
C LEU A 52 -12.21 0.73 2.44
N PHE A 53 -12.23 2.02 2.11
CA PHE A 53 -13.18 2.96 2.72
C PHE A 53 -14.64 2.66 2.43
N GLY A 54 -14.96 2.05 1.27
CA GLY A 54 -16.30 1.59 0.94
C GLY A 54 -16.85 0.54 1.91
N THR A 55 -15.98 -0.13 2.67
CA THR A 55 -16.36 -1.11 3.70
C THR A 55 -16.61 -0.51 5.09
N LEU A 56 -16.26 0.76 5.31
CA LEU A 56 -16.37 1.42 6.61
C LEU A 56 -17.72 2.12 6.79
N ASP A 57 -18.26 2.00 7.99
CA ASP A 57 -19.38 2.83 8.44
C ASP A 57 -18.87 4.26 8.76
N ARG A 58 -19.15 5.18 7.83
CA ARG A 58 -18.66 6.58 7.89
C ARG A 58 -19.31 7.39 9.00
N GLU A 59 -20.40 6.92 9.60
CA GLU A 59 -21.01 7.57 10.77
C GLU A 59 -20.28 7.21 12.08
N LYS A 60 -19.55 6.08 12.08
CA LYS A 60 -18.88 5.55 13.27
C LYS A 60 -17.36 5.69 13.24
N ALA A 61 -16.76 5.90 12.07
CA ALA A 61 -15.32 6.00 11.91
C ALA A 61 -14.92 7.08 10.91
N ALA A 62 -13.82 7.78 11.22
CA ALA A 62 -13.18 8.73 10.34
C ALA A 62 -11.68 8.41 10.22
N PRO A 63 -11.04 8.63 9.06
CA PRO A 63 -9.60 8.49 8.90
C PRO A 63 -8.83 9.44 9.83
N PHE A 64 -7.77 8.95 10.47
CA PHE A 64 -6.94 9.76 11.37
C PHE A 64 -5.44 9.61 11.09
N ILE A 65 -4.92 8.39 11.19
CA ILE A 65 -3.52 8.07 10.93
C ILE A 65 -3.45 7.06 9.78
N CYS A 66 -2.60 7.35 8.80
CA CYS A 66 -2.21 6.40 7.75
C CYS A 66 -0.75 6.01 7.96
N LYS A 67 -0.47 4.73 8.22
CA LYS A 67 0.89 4.17 8.20
C LYS A 67 1.07 3.40 6.90
N ILE A 68 2.15 3.68 6.18
CA ILE A 68 2.49 3.04 4.91
C ILE A 68 3.91 2.48 5.00
N ASP A 69 4.04 1.20 4.68
CA ASP A 69 5.28 0.43 4.75
C ASP A 69 5.09 -0.77 3.82
N ILE A 70 5.54 -0.64 2.57
CA ILE A 70 5.11 -1.48 1.43
C ILE A 70 6.25 -1.95 0.52
N GLU A 71 7.47 -2.10 1.04
CA GLU A 71 8.58 -2.84 0.43
C GLU A 71 8.81 -2.59 -1.07
N GLY A 72 8.73 -1.35 -1.54
CA GLY A 72 8.93 -1.00 -2.95
C GLY A 72 7.66 -0.76 -3.77
N GLY A 73 6.45 -0.93 -3.21
CA GLY A 73 5.18 -0.65 -3.88
C GLY A 73 4.84 0.84 -4.09
N GLU A 74 5.68 1.77 -3.64
CA GLU A 74 5.37 3.20 -3.60
C GLU A 74 5.12 3.81 -4.98
N ALA A 75 5.92 3.47 -6.00
CA ALA A 75 5.73 4.04 -7.33
C ALA A 75 4.33 3.73 -7.87
N GLU A 76 3.84 2.51 -7.69
CA GLU A 76 2.51 2.09 -8.18
C GLU A 76 1.37 2.60 -7.30
N LEU A 77 1.51 2.59 -5.96
CA LEU A 77 0.49 3.13 -5.06
C LEU A 77 0.19 4.61 -5.34
N PHE A 78 1.24 5.41 -5.53
CA PHE A 78 1.11 6.86 -5.72
C PHE A 78 1.07 7.29 -7.19
N ARG A 79 1.03 6.35 -8.13
CA ARG A 79 0.99 6.66 -9.57
C ARG A 79 -0.22 7.51 -9.96
N ARG A 80 -1.36 7.25 -9.32
CA ARG A 80 -2.67 7.86 -9.62
C ARG A 80 -3.66 7.61 -8.48
N ASN A 81 -4.81 8.29 -8.52
CA ASN A 81 -5.94 8.10 -7.60
C ASN A 81 -5.57 8.25 -6.10
N TYR A 82 -4.54 9.04 -5.79
CA TYR A 82 -4.04 9.23 -4.42
C TYR A 82 -4.77 10.32 -3.62
N SER A 83 -5.95 10.76 -4.06
CA SER A 83 -6.74 11.81 -3.39
C SER A 83 -7.19 11.42 -1.97
N TRP A 84 -7.18 10.12 -1.67
CA TRP A 84 -7.44 9.60 -0.33
C TRP A 84 -6.42 10.05 0.71
N LEU A 85 -5.20 10.41 0.31
CA LEU A 85 -4.16 10.93 1.23
C LEU A 85 -4.68 12.15 2.01
N ALA A 86 -5.35 13.07 1.32
CA ALA A 86 -5.89 14.29 1.90
C ALA A 86 -6.99 14.06 2.96
N ARG A 87 -7.49 12.83 3.08
CA ARG A 87 -8.48 12.46 4.13
C ARG A 87 -7.82 12.21 5.49
N PHE A 88 -6.52 11.98 5.53
CA PHE A 88 -5.78 11.69 6.75
C PHE A 88 -5.07 12.95 7.28
N PRO A 89 -5.32 13.35 8.53
CA PRO A 89 -4.54 14.40 9.19
C PRO A 89 -3.05 14.07 9.37
N LEU A 90 -2.69 12.79 9.47
CA LEU A 90 -1.30 12.34 9.64
C LEU A 90 -1.01 11.13 8.74
N VAL A 91 0.04 11.26 7.93
CA VAL A 91 0.61 10.17 7.13
C VAL A 91 2.04 9.91 7.61
N ILE A 92 2.34 8.65 7.90
CA ILE A 92 3.67 8.16 8.27
C ILE A 92 4.04 7.11 7.22
N ILE A 93 5.18 7.27 6.56
CA ILE A 93 5.62 6.39 5.50
C ILE A 93 7.10 6.00 5.66
N GLU A 94 7.41 4.74 5.45
CA GLU A 94 8.77 4.22 5.25
C GLU A 94 9.06 4.11 3.75
N LEU A 95 10.15 4.75 3.29
CA LEU A 95 10.50 4.80 1.87
C LEU A 95 11.58 3.76 1.52
N HIS A 96 11.37 3.07 0.41
CA HIS A 96 12.23 1.97 -0.03
C HIS A 96 13.07 2.31 -1.26
N ASP A 97 13.52 3.55 -1.46
CA ASP A 97 14.40 3.90 -2.59
C ASP A 97 15.75 3.14 -2.57
N TRP A 98 16.21 2.71 -1.39
CA TRP A 98 17.40 1.87 -1.24
C TRP A 98 17.22 0.48 -1.88
N LEU A 99 15.97 0.03 -1.98
CA LEU A 99 15.59 -1.30 -2.45
C LEU A 99 15.65 -1.40 -3.99
N LEU A 100 15.43 -0.27 -4.67
CA LEU A 100 15.45 -0.11 -6.12
C LEU A 100 16.33 1.09 -6.53
N PRO A 101 17.68 0.97 -6.42
CA PRO A 101 18.59 2.08 -6.62
C PRO A 101 18.48 2.72 -8.01
N GLY A 102 18.30 4.04 -8.05
CA GLY A 102 18.25 4.82 -9.28
C GLY A 102 16.86 4.92 -9.94
N GLU A 103 15.87 4.16 -9.46
CA GLU A 103 14.51 4.20 -10.02
C GLU A 103 13.69 5.38 -9.46
N GLY A 104 14.00 5.82 -8.23
CA GLY A 104 13.28 6.91 -7.57
C GLY A 104 11.85 6.51 -7.23
N ASN A 105 11.70 5.38 -6.55
CA ASN A 105 10.42 4.75 -6.26
C ASN A 105 9.47 5.66 -5.45
N SER A 106 10.02 6.51 -4.58
CA SER A 106 9.22 7.46 -3.79
C SER A 106 8.80 8.72 -4.55
N ARG A 107 9.24 8.93 -5.80
CA ARG A 107 9.00 10.19 -6.53
C ARG A 107 7.53 10.53 -6.72
N ASN A 108 6.67 9.52 -6.86
CA ASN A 108 5.23 9.75 -7.01
C ASN A 108 4.62 10.21 -5.68
N PHE A 109 5.02 9.62 -4.55
CA PHE A 109 4.60 10.07 -3.22
C PHE A 109 4.99 11.53 -2.97
N LEU A 110 6.25 11.88 -3.22
CA LEU A 110 6.77 13.24 -2.96
C LEU A 110 6.10 14.33 -3.81
N LYS A 111 5.42 13.97 -4.91
CA LYS A 111 4.60 14.89 -5.73
C LYS A 111 3.15 14.97 -5.27
N ALA A 112 2.67 13.92 -4.61
CA ALA A 112 1.31 13.79 -4.11
C ALA A 112 1.12 14.46 -2.75
N ALA A 113 2.21 14.62 -1.99
CA ALA A 113 2.26 15.28 -0.69
C ALA A 113 2.36 16.81 -0.78
#